data_AF-A0A529LWJ2-F1
#
_entry.id   AF-A0A529LWJ2-F1
#
_cell.length_a   1.000
_cell.length_b   1.000
_cell.length_c   1.000
_cell.angle_alpha   90.00
_cell.angle_beta   90.00
_cell.angle_gamma   90.00
#
_symmetry.space_group_name_H-M   'P 1'
#
loop_
_entity.id
_entity.type
_entity.pdbx_description
1 polymer ?
#
loop_
_entity_poly.entity_id
_entity_poly.type
_entity_poly.pdbx_seq_one_letter_code
_entity_poly.pdbx_strand_id
1 'polypeptide(L)'
;FTGSAMGFTWPTRGLRGDVPPKRVDALLGYYSFDAGATFVEGTWAAIKSSYDVALTAAALVKGGERTAFALCRPPGHHAGAAFMGGYCFINNAAVVAQWFRDQGARRVSILDVDYHHGNGTQEI
;
A
#
# COMPACT_ATOMS: atom_id res chain seq x y z
N PHE A 1 20.15 4.51 -14.69
CA PHE A 1 20.36 3.23 -13.98
C PHE A 1 19.29 2.27 -14.42
N THR A 2 19.67 1.13 -15.01
CA THR A 2 18.76 0.02 -15.33
C THR A 2 18.97 -1.05 -14.27
N GLY A 3 18.00 -1.25 -13.37
CA GLY A 3 18.14 -2.22 -12.28
C GLY A 3 17.05 -2.08 -11.22
N SER A 4 16.97 -3.07 -10.34
CA SER A 4 16.01 -3.10 -9.24
C SER A 4 16.59 -2.39 -8.01
N ALA A 5 15.84 -1.45 -7.45
CA ALA A 5 16.16 -0.80 -6.17
C ALA A 5 15.45 -1.55 -5.03
N MET A 6 16.24 -2.21 -4.18
CA MET A 6 15.77 -3.06 -3.10
C MET A 6 16.36 -2.61 -1.76
N GLY A 7 15.55 -2.66 -0.70
CA GLY A 7 16.06 -2.54 0.66
C GLY A 7 16.91 -3.75 1.04
N PHE A 8 18.03 -3.52 1.72
CA PHE A 8 18.91 -4.60 2.21
C PHE A 8 19.33 -4.42 3.68
N THR A 9 18.88 -3.34 4.32
CA THR A 9 19.09 -3.05 5.75
C THR A 9 17.83 -2.46 6.34
N TRP A 10 17.38 -2.98 7.49
CA TRP A 10 16.17 -2.51 8.18
C TRP A 10 16.53 -2.07 9.59
N PRO A 11 15.84 -1.05 10.15
CA PRO A 11 16.01 -0.65 11.55
C PRO A 11 15.39 -1.70 12.48
N THR A 12 16.05 -2.85 12.60
CA THR A 12 15.65 -3.94 13.50
C THR A 12 16.09 -3.65 14.93
N ARG A 13 15.84 -4.60 15.84
CA ARG A 13 16.12 -4.43 17.28
C ARG A 13 17.58 -4.03 17.52
N GLY A 14 17.78 -2.97 18.30
CA GLY A 14 19.11 -2.42 18.62
C GLY A 14 19.62 -1.38 17.62
N LEU A 15 18.93 -1.17 16.50
CA LEU A 15 19.22 -0.10 15.55
C LEU A 15 18.30 1.11 15.80
N ARG A 16 18.78 2.29 15.40
CA ARG A 16 18.01 3.53 15.47
C ARG A 16 16.88 3.52 14.42
N GLY A 17 15.65 3.77 14.85
CA GLY A 17 14.46 3.84 13.98
C GLY A 17 13.65 5.14 14.07
N ASP A 18 14.06 6.09 14.92
CA ASP A 18 13.38 7.36 15.16
C ASP A 18 13.77 8.48 14.18
N VAL A 19 14.84 8.28 13.39
CA VAL A 19 15.31 9.28 12.42
C VAL A 19 15.42 8.63 11.03
N PRO A 20 14.69 9.16 10.03
CA PRO A 20 14.84 8.72 8.66
C PRO A 20 16.28 8.93 8.15
N PRO A 21 16.89 7.94 7.50
CA PRO A 21 18.21 8.09 6.91
C PRO A 21 18.17 9.07 5.72
N LYS A 22 19.32 9.64 5.36
CA LYS A 22 19.39 10.61 4.25
C LYS A 22 19.60 9.99 2.87
N ARG A 23 20.14 8.76 2.82
CA ARG A 23 20.46 8.11 1.55
C ARG A 23 19.32 7.23 1.07
N VAL A 24 19.07 7.24 -0.24
CA VAL A 24 17.96 6.52 -0.87
C VAL A 24 18.02 5.00 -0.63
N ASP A 25 19.21 4.41 -0.65
CA ASP A 25 19.44 2.99 -0.38
C ASP A 25 19.00 2.60 1.04
N ALA A 26 19.27 3.45 2.02
CA ALA A 26 18.82 3.25 3.40
C ALA A 26 17.32 3.54 3.57
N LEU A 27 16.76 4.49 2.82
CA LEU A 27 15.33 4.80 2.86
C LEU A 27 14.46 3.64 2.36
N LEU A 28 14.95 2.86 1.38
CA LEU A 28 14.24 1.67 0.90
C LEU A 28 13.96 0.67 2.01
N GLY A 29 14.90 0.47 2.92
CA GLY A 29 14.73 -0.39 4.08
C GLY A 29 14.00 0.29 5.24
N TYR A 30 14.23 1.59 5.48
CA TYR A 30 13.54 2.34 6.52
C TYR A 30 12.01 2.38 6.32
N TYR A 31 11.56 2.50 5.06
CA TYR A 31 10.15 2.51 4.70
C TYR A 31 9.63 1.15 4.22
N SER A 32 10.27 0.03 4.57
CA SER A 32 9.74 -1.30 4.28
C SER A 32 9.84 -2.24 5.48
N PHE A 33 9.08 -3.33 5.47
CA PHE A 33 9.25 -4.42 6.45
C PHE A 33 9.90 -5.68 5.87
N ASP A 34 10.05 -5.75 4.54
CA ASP A 34 10.70 -6.84 3.82
C ASP A 34 11.40 -6.32 2.54
N ALA A 35 12.01 -7.24 1.79
CA ALA A 35 12.67 -6.96 0.50
C ALA A 35 11.76 -7.16 -0.73
N GLY A 36 10.50 -7.55 -0.53
CA GLY A 36 9.55 -7.92 -1.59
C GLY A 36 8.97 -6.73 -2.34
N ALA A 37 8.97 -5.54 -1.74
CA ALA A 37 8.54 -4.29 -2.39
C ALA A 37 9.71 -3.60 -3.11
N THR A 38 10.13 -4.15 -4.24
CA THR A 38 11.25 -3.64 -5.04
C THR A 38 10.80 -2.62 -6.08
N PHE A 39 11.60 -1.57 -6.31
CA PHE A 39 11.33 -0.59 -7.37
C PHE A 39 12.11 -0.89 -8.64
N VAL A 40 11.42 -0.81 -9.78
CA VAL A 40 12.00 -0.76 -11.12
C VAL A 40 11.41 0.44 -11.87
N GLU A 41 11.90 0.68 -13.08
CA GLU A 41 11.27 1.66 -13.98
C GLU A 41 9.78 1.30 -14.18
N GLY A 42 8.90 2.29 -13.99
CA GLY A 42 7.46 2.12 -14.11
C GLY A 42 6.73 1.67 -12.82
N THR A 43 7.43 1.28 -11.75
CA THR A 43 6.79 0.86 -10.49
C THR A 43 5.80 1.92 -9.98
N TRP A 44 6.20 3.21 -9.96
CA TRP A 44 5.30 4.27 -9.51
C TRP A 44 4.06 4.43 -10.40
N ALA A 45 4.21 4.33 -11.72
CA ALA A 45 3.07 4.40 -12.63
C ALA A 45 2.08 3.25 -12.39
N ALA A 46 2.57 2.04 -12.14
CA ALA A 46 1.74 0.88 -11.79
C ALA A 46 1.06 1.04 -10.42
N ILE A 47 1.78 1.56 -9.41
CA ILE A 47 1.19 1.87 -8.10
C ILE A 47 0.05 2.86 -8.25
N LYS A 48 0.28 3.94 -9.01
CA LYS A 48 -0.73 4.98 -9.24
C LYS A 48 -1.95 4.46 -9.97
N SER A 49 -1.78 3.64 -11.01
CA SER A 49 -2.92 3.06 -11.73
C SER A 49 -3.73 2.09 -10.87
N SER A 50 -3.07 1.28 -10.03
CA SER A 50 -3.74 0.39 -9.06
C SER A 50 -4.63 1.16 -8.09
N TYR A 51 -4.12 2.28 -7.56
CA TYR A 51 -4.86 3.21 -6.71
C TYR A 51 -6.05 3.84 -7.46
N ASP A 52 -5.85 4.29 -8.69
CA ASP A 52 -6.91 4.96 -9.48
C ASP A 52 -8.04 3.96 -9.85
N VAL A 53 -7.71 2.69 -10.12
CA VAL A 53 -8.69 1.62 -10.35
C VAL A 53 -9.53 1.36 -9.09
N ALA A 54 -8.91 1.37 -7.90
CA ALA A 54 -9.62 1.19 -6.64
C ALA A 54 -10.66 2.30 -6.40
N LEU A 55 -10.26 3.56 -6.60
CA LEU A 55 -11.17 4.71 -6.46
C LEU A 55 -12.26 4.74 -7.54
N THR A 56 -11.96 4.29 -8.76
CA THR A 56 -12.97 4.17 -9.82
C THR A 56 -14.08 3.20 -9.40
N ALA A 57 -13.73 2.03 -8.86
CA ALA A 57 -14.72 1.07 -8.36
C ALA A 57 -15.53 1.64 -7.17
N ALA A 58 -14.86 2.35 -6.25
CA ALA A 58 -15.54 3.01 -5.14
C ALA A 58 -16.56 4.08 -5.62
N ALA A 59 -16.17 4.87 -6.63
CA ALA A 59 -17.03 5.88 -7.23
C ALA A 59 -18.27 5.27 -7.91
N LEU A 60 -18.12 4.13 -8.61
CA LEU A 60 -19.25 3.40 -9.19
C LEU A 60 -20.26 2.96 -8.13
N VAL A 61 -19.78 2.36 -7.03
CA VAL A 61 -20.65 1.93 -5.91
C VAL A 61 -21.33 3.13 -5.24
N LYS A 62 -20.59 4.23 -5.01
CA LYS A 62 -21.18 5.48 -4.50
C LYS A 62 -22.23 6.06 -5.46
N GLY A 63 -22.06 5.87 -6.76
CA GLY A 63 -22.97 6.30 -7.81
C GLY A 63 -24.25 5.48 -7.92
N GLY A 64 -24.37 4.37 -7.17
CA GLY A 64 -25.59 3.55 -7.10
C GLY A 64 -25.40 2.10 -7.54
N GLU A 65 -24.21 1.72 -8.04
CA GLU A 65 -23.93 0.32 -8.35
C GLU A 65 -23.93 -0.54 -7.08
N ARG A 66 -24.55 -1.73 -7.16
CA ARG A 66 -24.62 -2.64 -6.02
C ARG A 66 -23.23 -3.16 -5.60
N THR A 67 -22.37 -3.42 -6.58
CA THR A 67 -21.01 -3.96 -6.41
C THR A 67 -20.12 -3.53 -7.58
N ALA A 68 -18.84 -3.32 -7.32
CA ALA A 68 -17.82 -3.14 -8.36
C ALA A 68 -16.57 -3.97 -8.01
N PHE A 69 -15.83 -4.39 -9.02
CA PHE A 69 -14.58 -5.12 -8.85
C PHE A 69 -13.40 -4.27 -9.34
N ALA A 70 -12.48 -3.96 -8.43
CA ALA A 70 -11.23 -3.28 -8.74
C ALA A 70 -10.11 -4.32 -8.92
N LEU A 71 -9.66 -4.52 -10.16
CA LEU A 71 -8.55 -5.42 -10.47
C LEU A 71 -7.20 -4.73 -10.20
N CYS A 72 -6.93 -4.42 -8.94
CA CYS A 72 -5.74 -3.70 -8.48
C CYS A 72 -4.46 -4.52 -8.68
N ARG A 73 -3.44 -3.91 -9.31
CA ARG A 73 -2.07 -4.45 -9.40
C ARG A 73 -1.05 -3.30 -9.50
N PRO A 74 -0.08 -3.16 -8.58
CA PRO A 74 0.26 -4.05 -7.46
C PRO A 74 -0.81 -4.13 -6.36
N PRO A 75 -0.79 -5.17 -5.50
CA PRO A 75 -1.69 -5.31 -4.35
C PRO A 75 -1.42 -4.24 -3.29
N GLY A 76 -2.22 -4.23 -2.20
CA GLY A 76 -2.15 -3.16 -1.20
C GLY A 76 -2.16 -3.55 0.28
N HIS A 77 -2.69 -4.71 0.69
CA HIS A 77 -3.03 -4.96 2.10
C HIS A 77 -1.84 -5.07 3.07
N HIS A 78 -0.61 -5.22 2.56
CA HIS A 78 0.61 -5.21 3.35
C HIS A 78 1.22 -3.80 3.52
N ALA A 79 0.74 -2.79 2.79
CA ALA A 79 1.22 -1.42 2.95
C ALA A 79 0.53 -0.76 4.16
N GLY A 80 1.34 -0.27 5.10
CA GLY A 80 0.88 0.51 6.26
C GLY A 80 0.96 2.02 6.00
N ALA A 81 0.74 2.82 7.02
CA ALA A 81 0.82 4.28 6.95
C ALA A 81 2.23 4.78 6.63
N ALA A 82 3.26 4.04 7.07
CA ALA A 82 4.66 4.43 6.93
C ALA A 82 5.59 3.29 6.45
N PHE A 83 5.05 2.23 5.85
CA PHE A 83 5.88 1.15 5.30
C PHE A 83 5.23 0.42 4.11
N MET A 84 6.09 -0.08 3.22
CA MET A 84 5.77 -1.00 2.12
C MET A 84 6.28 -2.42 2.41
N GLY A 85 5.83 -3.40 1.63
CA GLY A 85 6.29 -4.80 1.71
C GLY A 85 5.26 -5.76 1.15
N GLY A 86 5.60 -7.04 1.00
CA GLY A 86 4.69 -8.05 0.45
C GLY A 86 4.12 -7.65 -0.92
N TYR A 87 4.96 -7.06 -1.78
CA TYR A 87 4.59 -6.50 -3.09
C TYR A 87 3.66 -5.26 -3.04
N CYS A 88 3.28 -4.79 -1.86
CA CYS A 88 2.35 -3.69 -1.63
C CYS A 88 3.08 -2.38 -1.36
N PHE A 89 2.59 -1.27 -1.92
CA PHE A 89 3.16 0.07 -1.76
C PHE A 89 2.14 1.10 -1.29
N ILE A 90 0.89 1.00 -1.78
CA ILE A 90 -0.25 1.78 -1.31
C ILE A 90 -1.35 0.79 -0.93
N ASN A 91 -2.00 1.02 0.22
CA ASN A 91 -3.10 0.19 0.65
C ASN A 91 -4.40 0.59 -0.05
N ASN A 92 -4.66 -0.03 -1.21
CA ASN A 92 -5.86 0.26 -2.01
C ASN A 92 -7.17 0.06 -1.23
N ALA A 93 -7.23 -0.95 -0.35
CA ALA A 93 -8.43 -1.21 0.46
C ALA A 93 -8.64 -0.13 1.53
N ALA A 94 -7.58 0.26 2.24
CA ALA A 94 -7.65 1.36 3.20
C ALA A 94 -7.98 2.71 2.53
N VAL A 95 -7.41 2.98 1.35
CA VAL A 95 -7.74 4.15 0.53
C VAL A 95 -9.24 4.19 0.21
N VAL A 96 -9.81 3.09 -0.28
CA VAL A 96 -11.24 3.03 -0.60
C VAL A 96 -12.09 3.21 0.65
N ALA A 97 -11.69 2.58 1.76
CA ALA A 97 -12.41 2.72 3.01
C ALA A 97 -12.42 4.17 3.49
N GLN A 98 -11.26 4.84 3.50
CA GLN A 98 -11.13 6.25 3.85
C GLN A 98 -11.91 7.14 2.87
N TRP A 99 -11.84 6.87 1.57
CA TRP A 99 -12.61 7.62 0.58
C TRP A 99 -14.11 7.57 0.88
N PHE A 100 -14.67 6.41 1.23
CA PHE A 100 -16.08 6.33 1.64
C PHE A 100 -16.37 7.12 2.93
N ARG A 101 -15.44 7.15 3.89
CA ARG A 101 -15.54 8.02 5.08
C ARG A 101 -15.65 9.48 4.68
N ASP A 102 -14.80 9.92 3.77
CA ASP A 102 -14.77 11.30 3.26
C ASP A 102 -16.05 11.64 2.49
N GLN A 103 -16.67 10.64 1.84
CA GLN A 103 -17.97 10.76 1.17
C GLN A 103 -19.19 10.63 2.13
N GLY A 104 -18.97 10.71 3.45
CA GLY A 104 -20.01 10.76 4.47
C GLY A 104 -20.44 9.42 5.04
N ALA A 105 -19.80 8.30 4.69
CA ALA A 105 -20.12 7.01 5.31
C ALA A 105 -19.73 7.02 6.79
N ARG A 106 -20.71 6.75 7.68
CA ARG A 106 -20.46 6.72 9.14
C ARG A 106 -19.69 5.49 9.60
N ARG A 107 -19.71 4.39 8.84
CA ARG A 107 -19.00 3.14 9.11
C ARG A 107 -18.67 2.47 7.78
N VAL A 108 -17.46 1.94 7.68
CA VAL A 108 -16.97 1.13 6.55
C VAL A 108 -16.22 -0.02 7.18
N SER A 109 -16.37 -1.22 6.62
CA SER A 109 -15.65 -2.41 7.07
C SER A 109 -14.81 -2.94 5.92
N ILE A 110 -13.59 -3.37 6.23
CA ILE A 110 -12.75 -4.14 5.32
C ILE A 110 -12.80 -5.60 5.77
N LEU A 111 -13.12 -6.50 4.85
CA LEU A 111 -13.00 -7.93 5.05
C LEU A 111 -11.89 -8.43 4.13
N ASP A 112 -10.74 -8.74 4.73
CA ASP A 112 -9.61 -9.32 4.01
C ASP A 112 -9.74 -10.85 4.04
N VAL A 113 -9.85 -11.45 2.85
CA VAL A 113 -9.97 -12.90 2.64
C VAL A 113 -8.75 -13.47 1.92
N ASP A 114 -7.70 -12.65 1.72
CA ASP A 114 -6.41 -13.16 1.24
C ASP A 114 -5.86 -14.20 2.24
N TYR A 115 -5.04 -15.12 1.72
CA TYR A 115 -4.38 -16.12 2.55
C TYR A 115 -3.44 -15.47 3.59
N HIS A 116 -2.75 -14.40 3.20
CA HIS A 116 -1.86 -13.66 4.08
C HIS A 116 -2.63 -12.61 4.87
N HIS A 117 -2.22 -12.43 6.12
CA HIS A 117 -2.74 -11.35 6.95
C HIS A 117 -2.40 -9.98 6.34
N GLY A 118 -3.42 -9.15 6.10
CA GLY A 118 -3.29 -7.74 5.73
C GLY A 118 -2.76 -6.86 6.86
N ASN A 119 -1.50 -7.06 7.27
CA ASN A 119 -0.85 -6.35 8.38
C ASN A 119 -0.80 -4.83 8.18
N GLY A 120 -0.70 -4.35 6.94
CA GLY A 120 -0.77 -2.93 6.63
C GLY A 120 -2.18 -2.38 6.87
N THR A 121 -3.20 -3.12 6.42
CA THR A 121 -4.61 -2.77 6.66
C THR A 121 -4.96 -2.78 8.15
N GLN A 122 -4.36 -3.67 8.95
CA GLN A 122 -4.56 -3.70 10.40
C GLN A 122 -3.90 -2.52 11.12
N GLU A 123 -2.76 -2.03 10.60
CA GLU A 123 -2.01 -0.93 11.22
C GLU A 123 -2.65 0.45 10.98
N ILE A 124 -3.31 0.61 9.82
CA ILE A 124 -4.06 1.83 9.44
C ILE A 124 -5.40 1.90 10.20
#